data_AF-A0A482W9Z9-F1
#
_entry.id   AF-A0A482W9Z9-F1
#
_cell.length_a   1.000
_cell.length_b   1.000
_cell.length_c   1.000
_cell.angle_alpha   90.00
_cell.angle_beta   90.00
_cell.angle_gamma   90.00
#
_symmetry.space_group_name_H-M   'P 1'
#
loop_
_entity.id
_entity.type
_entity.pdbx_description
1 polymer ?
#
loop_
_entity_poly.entity_id
_entity_poly.type
_entity_poly.pdbx_seq_one_letter_code
_entity_poly.pdbx_strand_id
1 'polypeptide(L)'
;MEPNTNTTNIVKSQLYSRASNCDAVLPKPLAYGINNEKNGAHLFQKQSGLKVITWGLIIDAEEKFLTVSPDSLVGLDPIVEVKCSYRF
;
A
#
# COMPACT_ATOMS: atom_id res chain seq x y z
N MET A 1 21.27 -6.63 25.63
CA MET A 1 19.90 -6.74 25.06
C MET A 1 19.26 -5.39 25.24
N GLU A 2 19.12 -4.64 24.14
CA GLU A 2 18.34 -3.41 24.13
C GLU A 2 16.86 -3.75 24.45
N PRO A 3 16.16 -2.98 25.28
CA PRO A 3 14.78 -3.26 25.63
C PRO A 3 13.88 -2.97 24.42
N ASN A 4 13.24 -4.01 23.89
CA ASN A 4 12.28 -3.90 22.78
C ASN A 4 11.02 -3.18 23.28
N THR A 5 10.98 -1.85 23.22
CA THR A 5 9.70 -1.14 23.35
C THR A 5 8.81 -1.59 22.21
N ASN A 6 7.62 -2.09 22.55
CA ASN A 6 6.59 -2.53 21.61
C ASN A 6 6.01 -1.32 20.85
N THR A 7 6.85 -0.66 20.04
CA THR A 7 6.46 0.42 19.14
C THR A 7 5.44 -0.06 18.11
N THR A 8 5.35 -1.38 17.87
CA THR A 8 4.30 -1.95 17.02
C THR A 8 2.91 -1.52 17.46
N ASN A 9 2.61 -1.50 18.76
CA ASN A 9 1.28 -1.09 19.25
C ASN A 9 1.07 0.43 19.19
N ILE A 10 2.12 1.23 19.38
CA ILE A 10 2.06 2.70 19.27
C ILE A 10 1.95 3.13 17.80
N VAL A 11 2.70 2.49 16.91
CA VAL A 11 2.65 2.72 15.47
C VAL A 11 1.31 2.23 14.92
N LYS A 12 0.85 1.05 15.34
CA LYS A 12 -0.50 0.59 14.99
C LYS A 12 -1.57 1.53 15.52
N SER A 13 -1.46 2.06 16.74
CA SER A 13 -2.44 3.03 17.22
C SER A 13 -2.31 4.37 16.50
N GLN A 14 -1.15 4.82 16.06
CA GLN A 14 -1.07 6.07 15.28
C GLN A 14 -1.60 5.91 13.86
N LEU A 15 -1.26 4.79 13.19
CA LEU A 15 -1.69 4.49 11.82
C LEU A 15 -3.15 4.01 11.75
N TYR A 16 -3.61 3.29 12.77
CA TYR A 16 -4.89 2.57 12.82
C TYR A 16 -5.74 2.88 14.08
N SER A 17 -5.46 3.93 14.88
CA SER A 17 -6.36 4.36 15.99
C SER A 17 -7.77 4.69 15.50
N ARG A 18 -7.90 4.99 14.21
CA ARG A 18 -9.19 5.12 13.51
C ARG A 18 -9.56 3.86 12.73
N ALA A 19 -9.14 2.68 13.15
CA ALA A 19 -9.59 1.40 12.62
C ALA A 19 -9.83 0.35 13.72
N SER A 20 -9.39 0.61 14.96
CA SER A 20 -9.64 -0.25 16.13
C SER A 20 -11.04 -0.10 16.73
N ASN A 21 -11.84 0.87 16.28
CA ASN A 21 -13.29 0.81 16.43
C ASN A 21 -13.82 0.22 15.13
N CYS A 22 -14.58 -0.86 15.21
CA CYS A 22 -15.21 -1.58 14.10
C CYS A 22 -16.14 -0.73 13.19
N ASP A 23 -16.28 0.57 13.46
CA ASP A 23 -17.06 1.55 12.69
C ASP A 23 -16.24 2.77 12.23
N ALA A 24 -14.91 2.72 12.33
CA ALA A 24 -14.10 3.88 12.04
C ALA A 24 -13.97 4.10 10.52
N VAL A 25 -14.85 4.97 10.02
CA VAL A 25 -14.88 5.43 8.63
C VAL A 25 -13.51 6.00 8.27
N LEU A 26 -12.82 5.34 7.33
CA LEU A 26 -11.60 5.87 6.74
C LEU A 26 -11.85 7.28 6.20
N PRO A 27 -10.91 8.24 6.37
CA PRO A 27 -11.04 9.54 5.73
C PRO A 27 -11.33 9.37 4.23
N LYS A 28 -12.26 10.17 3.69
CA LYS A 28 -12.72 10.05 2.29
C LYS A 28 -11.59 9.87 1.27
N PRO A 29 -10.44 10.57 1.38
CA PRO A 29 -9.33 10.35 0.45
C PRO A 29 -8.70 8.97 0.51
N LEU A 30 -8.51 8.40 1.72
CA LEU A 30 -7.95 7.06 1.87
C LEU A 30 -8.92 5.99 1.37
N ALA A 31 -10.20 6.12 1.74
CA ALA A 31 -11.24 5.21 1.25
C ALA A 31 -11.33 5.25 -0.28
N TYR A 32 -11.26 6.45 -0.87
CA TYR A 32 -11.23 6.62 -2.32
C TYR A 32 -9.99 5.97 -2.95
N GLY A 33 -8.82 6.15 -2.34
CA GLY A 33 -7.58 5.49 -2.74
C GLY A 33 -7.74 3.98 -2.87
N ILE A 34 -8.07 3.33 -1.77
CA ILE A 34 -8.23 1.87 -1.65
C ILE A 34 -9.26 1.34 -2.64
N ASN A 35 -10.40 2.03 -2.80
CA ASN A 35 -11.48 1.58 -3.66
C ASN A 35 -11.17 1.71 -5.16
N ASN A 36 -10.22 2.57 -5.54
CA ASN A 36 -9.93 2.88 -6.95
C ASN A 36 -8.55 2.40 -7.43
N GLU A 37 -7.66 1.98 -6.53
CA GLU A 37 -6.31 1.54 -6.86
C GLU A 37 -6.28 0.47 -7.96
N LYS A 38 -7.12 -0.58 -7.83
CA LYS A 38 -7.27 -1.64 -8.85
C LYS A 38 -7.72 -1.10 -10.21
N ASN A 39 -8.62 -0.11 -10.22
CA ASN A 39 -9.07 0.52 -11.45
C ASN A 39 -7.93 1.34 -12.09
N GLY A 40 -7.15 2.05 -11.27
CA GLY A 40 -5.96 2.77 -11.74
C GLY A 40 -4.91 1.85 -12.36
N ALA A 41 -4.62 0.72 -11.71
CA ALA A 41 -3.72 -0.31 -12.24
C ALA A 41 -4.23 -0.91 -13.57
N HIS A 42 -5.54 -1.18 -13.67
CA HIS A 42 -6.17 -1.67 -14.90
C HIS A 42 -6.10 -0.64 -16.04
N LEU A 43 -6.35 0.64 -15.74
CA LEU A 43 -6.24 1.72 -16.71
C LEU A 43 -4.80 1.86 -17.22
N PHE A 44 -3.81 1.80 -16.32
CA PHE A 44 -2.41 1.78 -16.70
C PHE A 44 -2.07 0.61 -17.61
N GLN A 45 -2.51 -0.62 -17.29
CA GLN A 45 -2.32 -1.80 -18.14
C GLN A 45 -2.90 -1.58 -19.54
N LYS A 46 -4.12 -1.05 -19.62
CA LYS A 46 -4.81 -0.80 -20.89
C LYS A 46 -4.10 0.26 -21.74
N GLN A 47 -3.57 1.31 -21.11
CA GLN A 47 -2.90 2.43 -21.80
C GLN A 47 -1.48 2.09 -22.24
N SER A 48 -0.73 1.39 -21.39
CA SER A 48 0.67 1.02 -21.66
C SER A 48 0.82 -0.24 -22.51
N GLY A 49 -0.20 -1.12 -22.49
CA GLY A 49 -0.10 -2.47 -23.06
C GLY A 49 0.77 -3.43 -22.24
N LEU A 50 1.29 -2.98 -21.09
CA LEU A 50 2.14 -3.79 -20.22
C LEU A 50 1.29 -4.62 -19.26
N LYS A 51 1.69 -5.88 -19.05
CA LYS A 51 1.02 -6.78 -18.10
C LYS A 51 1.32 -6.33 -16.67
N VAL A 52 0.25 -6.07 -15.92
CA VAL A 52 0.30 -5.71 -14.49
C VAL A 52 -0.04 -6.94 -13.65
N ILE A 53 0.73 -7.18 -12.60
CA ILE A 53 0.60 -8.33 -11.70
C ILE A 53 0.48 -7.82 -10.27
N THR A 54 -0.60 -8.20 -9.58
CA THR A 54 -0.78 -7.91 -8.15
C THR A 54 0.32 -8.60 -7.34
N TRP A 55 0.90 -7.86 -6.40
CA TRP A 55 1.97 -8.37 -5.54
C TRP A 55 1.69 -8.02 -4.07
N GLY A 56 2.50 -8.58 -3.18
CA GLY A 56 2.45 -8.30 -1.74
C GLY A 56 3.68 -7.54 -1.27
N LEU A 57 4.05 -7.76 -0.01
CA LEU A 57 5.26 -7.21 0.58
C LEU A 57 6.51 -7.87 -0.04
N ILE A 58 7.45 -7.05 -0.51
CA ILE A 58 8.79 -7.45 -0.91
C ILE A 58 9.74 -7.05 0.22
N ILE A 59 10.56 -8.00 0.66
CA ILE A 59 11.59 -7.80 1.67
C ILE A 59 12.94 -7.81 0.95
N ASP A 60 13.80 -6.88 1.28
CA ASP A 60 15.17 -6.86 0.74
C ASP A 60 15.93 -8.12 1.16
N ALA A 61 16.72 -8.66 0.22
CA ALA A 61 17.40 -9.94 0.40
C ALA A 61 18.56 -9.86 1.42
N GLU A 62 19.19 -8.70 1.54
CA GLU A 62 20.35 -8.46 2.41
C GLU A 62 19.91 -7.74 3.70
N GLU A 63 19.07 -6.71 3.56
CA GLU A 63 18.60 -5.85 4.65
C GLU A 63 17.15 -6.20 5.05
N LYS A 64 16.95 -7.24 5.86
CA LYS A 64 15.62 -7.81 6.19
C LYS A 64 14.58 -6.84 6.79
N PHE A 65 14.99 -5.67 7.24
CA PHE A 65 14.10 -4.62 7.76
C PHE A 65 13.73 -3.56 6.71
N LEU A 66 14.32 -3.63 5.52
CA LEU A 66 13.98 -2.82 4.36
C LEU A 66 12.94 -3.56 3.53
N THR A 67 11.80 -2.92 3.28
CA THR A 67 10.68 -3.53 2.58
C THR A 67 9.97 -2.53 1.67
N VAL A 68 9.32 -3.02 0.62
CA VAL A 68 8.42 -2.26 -0.24
C VAL A 68 7.15 -3.05 -0.51
N SER A 69 6.00 -2.37 -0.58
CA SER A 69 4.72 -2.96 -0.98
C SER A 69 4.24 -2.24 -2.23
N PRO A 70 4.76 -2.59 -3.43
CA PRO A 70 4.32 -1.95 -4.65
C PRO A 70 2.85 -2.29 -4.91
N ASP A 71 2.09 -1.35 -5.46
CA ASP A 71 0.69 -1.61 -5.82
C ASP A 71 0.59 -2.73 -6.88
N SER A 72 1.55 -2.77 -7.82
CA SER A 72 1.71 -3.89 -8.76
C SER A 72 3.11 -3.99 -9.36
N LEU A 73 3.46 -5.18 -9.85
CA LEU A 73 4.63 -5.42 -10.71
C LEU A 73 4.25 -5.33 -12.19
N VAL A 74 5.20 -4.93 -13.04
CA VAL A 74 5.00 -4.79 -14.48
C VAL A 74 6.08 -5.54 -15.24
N GLY A 75 5.71 -6.59 -15.97
CA GLY A 75 6.68 -7.38 -16.74
C GLY A 75 7.78 -8.00 -15.85
N LEU A 76 9.06 -7.75 -16.17
CA LEU A 76 10.22 -8.34 -15.49
C LEU A 76 10.98 -7.38 -14.54
N ASP A 77 10.82 -6.07 -14.65
CA ASP A 77 11.68 -5.09 -13.95
C ASP A 77 10.94 -3.89 -13.33
N PRO A 78 10.00 -3.20 -14.01
CA PRO A 78 9.34 -2.05 -13.39
C PRO A 78 8.27 -2.42 -12.37
N ILE A 79 8.13 -1.56 -11.35
CA ILE A 79 6.98 -1.52 -10.44
C ILE A 79 6.01 -0.40 -10.87
N VAL A 80 4.75 -0.52 -10.46
CA VAL A 80 3.75 0.54 -10.60
C VAL A 80 3.24 0.95 -9.22
N GLU A 81 3.21 2.26 -9.02
CA GLU A 81 2.62 2.93 -7.86
C GLU A 81 1.45 3.80 -8.36
N VAL A 82 0.24 3.48 -7.91
CA VAL A 82 -1.02 4.10 -8.31
C VAL A 82 -1.47 5.08 -7.22
N LYS A 83 -1.61 6.35 -7.60
CA LYS A 83 -2.23 7.36 -6.72
C LYS A 83 -3.61 7.74 -7.23
N CYS A 84 -4.63 7.37 -6.47
CA CYS A 84 -6.02 7.77 -6.72
C CYS A 84 -6.36 8.99 -5.84
N SER A 85 -6.08 10.19 -6.36
CA SER A 85 -6.33 11.45 -5.64
C SER A 85 -7.82 11.76 -5.56
N TYR A 86 -8.34 11.88 -4.34
CA TYR A 86 -9.69 12.36 -4.09
C TYR A 86 -9.79 13.86 -4.36
N ARG A 87 -10.83 14.28 -5.09
CA ARG A 87 -11.18 15.69 -5.28
C ARG A 87 -12.31 16.04 -4.31
N PHE A 88 -12.11 17.14 -3.57
CA PHE A 88 -13.06 17.69 -2.60
C PHE A 88 -14.13 18.54 -3.29
#